data_AF-A0A7R9UDQ8-F1
#
_entry.id   AF-A0A7R9UDQ8-F1
#
_cell.length_a   1.000
_cell.length_b   1.000
_cell.length_c   1.000
_cell.angle_alpha   90.00
_cell.angle_beta   90.00
_cell.angle_gamma   90.00
#
_symmetry.space_group_name_H-M   'P 1'
#
loop_
_entity.id
_entity.type
_entity.pdbx_description
1 polymer ?
#
loop_
_entity_poly.entity_id
_entity_poly.type
_entity_poly.pdbx_seq_one_letter_code
_entity_poly.pdbx_strand_id
1 'polypeptide(L)'
;MCTQEGVTTLLKGLAVLNFGCVIFLFVSGGLKVSNQNWHLAFGEQLISIGSVQIIVAIGIAPVWLLGFHGTKTHNRFFLATHTLLCGVLVIMTIVAAGATFDVLAETHSLALKDDCAFNTPQEYSVADCRDWQRSDRAAGIRLFWLFTFQQGREDPRQFQALDELQRRFDCCGFGPPLRCEADERAFPSDRPLELLDTELRVVRQSCGDVAGYYGALLEDECAHFEDEEAVPLVVAGCRFDFSVDACDDAKVAPDSKGCIADVENALRGQVLVYAWGLVVVALILAVAVVASTCMCFKRKYDDAFPRYIDEEPWDPYDETKSKRQRKAGDTKAGQPDCDDDSDVLGRTSVRTISTRGSGRRIHP
;
A
#
# COMPACT_ATOMS: atom_id res chain seq x y z
N MET A 1 -15.28 26.39 -20.65
CA MET A 1 -14.38 26.32 -21.83
C MET A 1 -12.94 26.18 -21.33
N CYS A 2 -12.19 25.15 -21.74
CA CYS A 2 -10.79 24.96 -21.35
C CYS A 2 -9.85 25.87 -22.16
N THR A 3 -9.23 26.86 -21.55
CA THR A 3 -8.18 27.68 -22.19
C THR A 3 -6.90 26.86 -22.34
N GLN A 4 -6.10 27.11 -23.39
CA GLN A 4 -4.88 26.32 -23.65
C GLN A 4 -3.85 26.52 -22.53
N GLU A 5 -3.72 27.75 -22.05
CA GLU A 5 -2.88 28.12 -20.91
C GLU A 5 -3.33 27.43 -19.63
N GLY A 6 -4.65 27.39 -19.37
CA GLY A 6 -5.22 26.71 -18.21
C GLY A 6 -4.91 25.22 -18.19
N VAL A 7 -5.08 24.52 -19.32
CA VAL A 7 -4.82 23.07 -19.40
C VAL A 7 -3.33 22.75 -19.32
N THR A 8 -2.47 23.61 -19.89
CA THR A 8 -1.01 23.43 -19.79
C THR A 8 -0.54 23.60 -18.35
N THR A 9 -1.05 24.60 -17.63
CA THR A 9 -0.76 24.81 -16.22
C THR A 9 -1.29 23.65 -15.37
N LEU A 10 -2.49 23.15 -15.66
CA LEU A 10 -3.06 21.98 -14.99
C LEU A 10 -2.19 20.73 -15.18
N LEU A 11 -1.73 20.44 -16.41
CA LEU A 11 -0.89 19.27 -16.69
C LEU A 11 0.48 19.37 -16.00
N LYS A 12 1.05 20.57 -15.86
CA LYS A 12 2.26 20.80 -15.05
C LYS A 12 2.01 20.58 -13.55
N GLY A 13 0.84 20.98 -13.03
CA GLY A 13 0.45 20.69 -11.65
C GLY A 13 0.25 19.19 -11.40
N LEU A 14 -0.48 18.52 -12.30
CA LEU A 14 -0.71 17.07 -12.25
C LEU A 14 0.60 16.27 -12.36
N ALA A 15 1.58 16.78 -13.10
CA ALA A 15 2.92 16.20 -13.16
C ALA A 15 3.59 16.11 -11.79
N VAL A 16 3.53 17.19 -10.98
CA VAL A 16 4.09 17.20 -9.62
C VAL A 16 3.31 16.25 -8.71
N LEU A 17 1.98 16.26 -8.80
CA LEU A 17 1.13 15.35 -8.02
C LEU A 17 1.38 13.88 -8.38
N ASN A 18 1.57 13.56 -9.65
CA ASN A 18 1.89 12.22 -10.12
C ASN A 18 3.22 11.72 -9.56
N PHE A 19 4.23 12.60 -9.41
CA PHE A 19 5.48 12.22 -8.74
C PHE A 19 5.24 11.82 -7.27
N GLY A 20 4.41 12.58 -6.54
CA GLY A 20 3.98 12.20 -5.20
C GLY A 20 3.22 10.86 -5.18
N CYS A 21 2.35 10.62 -6.18
CA CYS A 21 1.63 9.36 -6.34
C CYS A 21 2.59 8.18 -6.58
N VAL A 22 3.65 8.36 -7.37
CA VAL A 22 4.67 7.32 -7.61
C VAL A 22 5.37 6.94 -6.30
N ILE A 23 5.81 7.93 -5.52
CA ILE A 23 6.43 7.68 -4.22
C ILE A 23 5.46 6.94 -3.30
N PHE A 24 4.21 7.42 -3.20
CA PHE A 24 3.19 6.78 -2.38
C PHE A 24 2.93 5.33 -2.79
N LEU A 25 2.70 5.06 -4.07
CA LEU A 25 2.44 3.71 -4.59
C LEU A 25 3.62 2.78 -4.39
N PHE A 26 4.84 3.26 -4.61
CA PHE A 26 6.05 2.47 -4.45
C PHE A 26 6.29 2.12 -2.98
N VAL A 27 6.19 3.10 -2.07
CA VAL A 27 6.37 2.88 -0.63
C VAL A 27 5.25 2.01 -0.05
N SER A 28 3.98 2.32 -0.34
CA SER A 28 2.85 1.53 0.17
C SER A 28 2.83 0.12 -0.42
N GLY A 29 3.15 -0.05 -1.70
CA GLY A 29 3.29 -1.36 -2.33
C GLY A 29 4.45 -2.16 -1.75
N GLY A 30 5.60 -1.51 -1.53
CA GLY A 30 6.75 -2.10 -0.86
C GLY A 30 6.41 -2.57 0.55
N LEU A 31 5.74 -1.74 1.36
CA LEU A 31 5.28 -2.11 2.69
C LEU A 31 4.32 -3.31 2.66
N LYS A 32 3.37 -3.36 1.72
CA LYS A 32 2.48 -4.52 1.56
C LYS A 32 3.22 -5.80 1.21
N VAL A 33 4.29 -5.71 0.41
CA VAL A 33 5.10 -6.86 0.00
C VAL A 33 6.10 -7.29 1.07
N SER A 34 6.62 -6.39 1.90
CA SER A 34 7.67 -6.72 2.89
C SER A 34 7.15 -6.95 4.30
N ASN A 35 5.95 -6.48 4.64
CA ASN A 35 5.43 -6.56 6.01
C ASN A 35 4.83 -7.94 6.33
N GLN A 36 5.64 -8.78 6.97
CA GLN A 36 5.24 -10.14 7.42
C GLN A 36 3.99 -10.13 8.30
N ASN A 37 3.81 -9.11 9.14
CA ASN A 37 2.64 -9.01 10.03
C ASN A 37 1.33 -8.93 9.23
N TRP A 38 1.34 -8.20 8.12
CA TRP A 38 0.17 -8.13 7.25
C TRP A 38 -0.02 -9.41 6.42
N HIS A 39 1.05 -10.16 6.13
CA HIS A 39 0.91 -11.44 5.42
C HIS A 39 0.29 -12.50 6.32
N LEU A 40 0.70 -12.57 7.58
CA LEU A 40 0.07 -13.44 8.57
C LEU A 40 -1.41 -13.04 8.77
N ALA A 41 -1.70 -11.74 8.91
CA ALA A 41 -3.05 -11.24 9.15
C ALA A 41 -4.00 -11.30 7.94
N PHE A 42 -3.54 -10.94 6.74
CA PHE A 42 -4.36 -10.77 5.53
C PHE A 42 -4.05 -11.73 4.37
N GLY A 43 -2.87 -12.37 4.35
CA GLY A 43 -2.52 -13.44 3.41
C GLY A 43 -1.82 -12.95 2.16
N GLU A 44 -1.51 -13.89 1.27
CA GLU A 44 -0.79 -13.62 0.01
C GLU A 44 -1.50 -12.60 -0.90
N GLN A 45 -2.82 -12.45 -0.78
CA GLN A 45 -3.59 -11.49 -1.57
C GLN A 45 -3.04 -10.06 -1.42
N LEU A 46 -2.61 -9.67 -0.21
CA LEU A 46 -2.07 -8.33 0.03
C LEU A 46 -0.71 -8.13 -0.67
N ILE A 47 0.09 -9.19 -0.78
CA ILE A 47 1.37 -9.21 -1.52
C ILE A 47 1.13 -8.97 -3.01
N SER A 48 0.16 -9.69 -3.58
CA SER A 48 -0.23 -9.54 -4.98
C SER A 48 -0.68 -8.10 -5.28
N ILE A 49 -1.54 -7.54 -4.42
CA ILE A 49 -1.99 -6.14 -4.51
C ILE A 49 -0.80 -5.17 -4.42
N GLY A 50 0.09 -5.35 -3.44
CA GLY A 50 1.28 -4.52 -3.29
C GLY A 50 2.21 -4.57 -4.51
N SER A 51 2.36 -5.74 -5.12
CA SER A 51 3.14 -5.92 -6.35
C SER A 51 2.53 -5.16 -7.52
N VAL A 52 1.20 -5.21 -7.68
CA VAL A 52 0.49 -4.42 -8.70
C VAL A 52 0.70 -2.91 -8.48
N GLN A 53 0.67 -2.43 -7.22
CA GLN A 53 0.94 -1.02 -6.92
C GLN A 53 2.34 -0.58 -7.35
N ILE A 54 3.37 -1.41 -7.13
CA ILE A 54 4.74 -1.14 -7.57
C ILE A 54 4.81 -1.07 -9.11
N ILE A 55 4.15 -1.99 -9.81
CA ILE A 55 4.09 -1.99 -11.28
C ILE A 55 3.41 -0.71 -11.79
N VAL A 56 2.30 -0.29 -11.18
CA VAL A 56 1.62 0.96 -11.51
C VAL A 56 2.53 2.16 -11.27
N ALA A 57 3.27 2.20 -10.16
CA ALA A 57 4.22 3.27 -9.85
C ALA A 57 5.29 3.42 -10.94
N ILE A 58 5.87 2.30 -11.38
CA ILE A 58 6.85 2.27 -12.48
C ILE A 58 6.20 2.72 -13.80
N GLY A 59 4.97 2.30 -14.06
CA GLY A 59 4.22 2.65 -15.26
C GLY A 59 3.87 4.14 -15.38
N ILE A 60 3.71 4.87 -14.27
CA ILE A 60 3.42 6.31 -14.29
C ILE A 60 4.60 7.12 -14.85
N ALA A 61 5.85 6.72 -14.60
CA ALA A 61 7.04 7.47 -15.02
C ALA A 61 7.17 7.69 -16.55
N PRO A 62 7.09 6.66 -17.42
CA PRO A 62 7.13 6.88 -18.87
C PRO A 62 5.89 7.60 -19.38
N VAL A 63 4.72 7.38 -18.76
CA VAL A 63 3.48 8.10 -19.11
C VAL A 63 3.66 9.59 -18.85
N TRP A 64 4.25 9.96 -17.71
CA TRP A 64 4.56 11.36 -17.42
C TRP A 64 5.45 12.01 -18.49
N LEU A 65 6.50 11.33 -18.95
CA LEU A 65 7.36 11.82 -20.04
C LEU A 65 6.57 12.03 -21.34
N LEU A 66 5.71 11.08 -21.71
CA LEU A 66 4.85 11.19 -22.90
C LEU A 66 3.87 12.37 -22.80
N GLY A 67 3.31 12.61 -21.62
CA GLY A 67 2.43 13.76 -21.35
C GLY A 67 3.19 15.08 -21.47
N PHE A 68 4.37 15.16 -20.88
CA PHE A 68 5.22 16.35 -20.95
C PHE A 68 5.70 16.65 -22.38
N HIS A 69 6.19 15.64 -23.10
CA HIS A 69 6.59 15.81 -24.50
C HIS A 69 5.39 16.07 -25.41
N GLY A 70 4.27 15.39 -25.21
CA GLY A 70 3.03 15.57 -25.98
C GLY A 70 2.44 16.97 -25.82
N THR A 71 2.45 17.53 -24.61
CA THR A 71 2.01 18.92 -24.38
C THR A 71 2.97 19.94 -24.98
N LYS A 72 4.28 19.76 -24.82
CA LYS A 72 5.30 20.70 -25.33
C LYS A 72 5.38 20.73 -26.86
N THR A 73 5.36 19.55 -27.50
CA THR A 73 5.44 19.43 -28.97
C THR A 73 4.08 19.50 -29.65
N HIS A 74 3.02 19.57 -28.84
CA HIS A 74 1.63 19.43 -29.26
C HIS A 74 1.31 18.09 -29.97
N ASN A 75 2.21 17.10 -30.00
CA ASN A 75 2.04 15.87 -30.78
C ASN A 75 0.83 15.04 -30.35
N ARG A 76 -0.15 14.86 -31.26
CA ARG A 76 -1.39 14.11 -31.02
C ARG A 76 -1.14 12.64 -30.70
N PHE A 77 -0.14 12.03 -31.33
CA PHE A 77 0.20 10.64 -31.07
C PHE A 77 0.65 10.46 -29.62
N PHE A 78 1.55 11.31 -29.12
CA PHE A 78 2.00 11.25 -27.73
C PHE A 78 0.88 11.52 -26.72
N LEU A 79 0.00 12.49 -26.99
CA LEU A 79 -1.15 12.77 -26.11
C LEU A 79 -2.18 11.63 -26.12
N ALA A 80 -2.44 11.02 -27.27
CA ALA A 80 -3.32 9.85 -27.38
C ALA A 80 -2.74 8.64 -26.64
N THR A 81 -1.45 8.35 -26.85
CA THR A 81 -0.73 7.28 -26.13
C THR A 81 -0.71 7.54 -24.62
N HIS A 82 -0.46 8.78 -24.19
CA HIS A 82 -0.58 9.18 -22.78
C HIS A 82 -1.98 8.91 -22.24
N THR A 83 -3.03 9.33 -22.96
CA THR A 83 -4.42 9.13 -22.55
C THR A 83 -4.75 7.66 -22.38
N LEU A 84 -4.35 6.82 -23.34
CA LEU A 84 -4.55 5.37 -23.30
C LEU A 84 -3.83 4.74 -22.10
N LEU A 85 -2.54 5.02 -21.93
CA LEU A 85 -1.74 4.45 -20.84
C LEU A 85 -2.20 4.92 -19.47
N CYS A 86 -2.51 6.22 -19.30
CA CYS A 86 -3.14 6.72 -18.08
C CYS A 86 -4.47 6.00 -17.81
N GLY A 87 -5.31 5.78 -18.84
CA GLY A 87 -6.58 5.06 -18.69
C GLY A 87 -6.38 3.64 -18.15
N VAL A 88 -5.39 2.91 -18.67
CA VAL A 88 -5.02 1.57 -18.17
C VAL A 88 -4.55 1.66 -16.71
N LEU A 89 -3.70 2.63 -16.36
CA LEU A 89 -3.21 2.81 -15.00
C LEU A 89 -4.34 3.18 -14.02
N VAL A 90 -5.33 3.98 -14.45
CA VAL A 90 -6.55 4.26 -13.66
C VAL A 90 -7.28 2.96 -13.35
N ILE A 91 -7.55 2.13 -14.35
CA ILE A 91 -8.26 0.86 -14.17
C ILE A 91 -7.49 -0.06 -13.23
N MET A 92 -6.17 -0.23 -13.43
CA MET A 92 -5.34 -1.05 -12.53
C MET A 92 -5.38 -0.52 -11.09
N THR A 93 -5.32 0.79 -10.90
CA THR A 93 -5.36 1.40 -9.55
C THR A 93 -6.71 1.21 -8.89
N ILE A 94 -7.82 1.34 -9.64
CA ILE A 94 -9.19 1.09 -9.14
C ILE A 94 -9.37 -0.39 -8.77
N VAL A 95 -8.89 -1.30 -9.61
CA VAL A 95 -8.95 -2.75 -9.32
C VAL A 95 -8.12 -3.08 -8.08
N ALA A 96 -6.91 -2.54 -7.95
CA ALA A 96 -6.09 -2.71 -6.75
C ALA A 96 -6.75 -2.12 -5.49
N ALA A 97 -7.43 -0.97 -5.60
CA ALA A 97 -8.21 -0.39 -4.51
C ALA A 97 -9.38 -1.28 -4.12
N GLY A 98 -10.19 -1.72 -5.09
CA GLY A 98 -11.31 -2.64 -4.88
C GLY A 98 -10.87 -3.95 -4.23
N ALA A 99 -9.79 -4.56 -4.72
CA ALA A 99 -9.22 -5.76 -4.13
C ALA A 99 -8.70 -5.52 -2.70
N THR A 100 -8.13 -4.34 -2.41
CA THR A 100 -7.76 -3.99 -1.03
C THR A 100 -9.00 -3.88 -0.14
N PHE A 101 -10.07 -3.23 -0.61
CA PHE A 101 -11.33 -3.14 0.15
C PHE A 101 -11.98 -4.51 0.36
N ASP A 102 -11.90 -5.41 -0.62
CA ASP A 102 -12.40 -6.78 -0.52
C ASP A 102 -11.65 -7.59 0.54
N VAL A 103 -10.31 -7.52 0.55
CA VAL A 103 -9.48 -8.12 1.61
C VAL A 103 -9.82 -7.56 3.00
N LEU A 104 -10.19 -6.28 3.07
CA LEU A 104 -10.59 -5.59 4.30
C LEU A 104 -12.09 -5.68 4.60
N ALA A 105 -12.88 -6.34 3.75
CA ALA A 105 -14.31 -6.50 3.95
C ALA A 105 -14.54 -7.31 5.22
N GLU A 106 -15.49 -6.84 6.02
CA GLU A 106 -15.85 -7.52 7.25
C GLU A 106 -16.88 -8.59 6.94
N THR A 107 -16.51 -9.85 7.21
CA THR A 107 -17.44 -10.98 7.19
C THR A 107 -18.39 -10.94 8.38
N HIS A 108 -17.95 -10.33 9.49
CA HIS A 108 -18.65 -10.25 10.76
C HIS A 108 -18.69 -8.79 11.23
N SER A 109 -19.79 -8.35 11.83
CA SER A 109 -19.94 -6.98 12.32
C SER A 109 -18.94 -6.68 13.44
N LEU A 110 -18.48 -5.43 13.53
CA LEU A 110 -17.57 -5.02 14.62
C LEU A 110 -18.19 -5.28 16.00
N ALA A 111 -19.49 -5.02 16.16
CA ALA A 111 -20.21 -5.27 17.42
C ALA A 111 -20.15 -6.75 17.85
N LEU A 112 -20.30 -7.70 16.90
CA LEU A 112 -20.16 -9.12 17.19
C LEU A 112 -18.74 -9.44 17.66
N LYS A 113 -17.72 -8.94 16.96
CA LYS A 113 -16.31 -9.21 17.30
C LYS A 113 -15.96 -8.68 18.68
N ASP A 114 -16.39 -7.46 19.00
CA ASP A 114 -16.14 -6.82 20.29
C ASP A 114 -16.84 -7.57 21.43
N ASP A 115 -18.11 -7.97 21.26
CA ASP A 115 -18.83 -8.75 22.28
C ASP A 115 -18.22 -10.14 22.49
N CYS A 116 -17.80 -10.79 21.40
CA CYS A 116 -17.20 -12.12 21.44
C CYS A 116 -15.74 -12.14 21.93
N ALA A 117 -15.14 -10.97 22.15
CA ALA A 117 -13.82 -10.85 22.79
C ALA A 117 -13.93 -10.91 24.32
N PHE A 118 -15.11 -10.70 24.91
CA PHE A 118 -15.30 -10.82 26.36
C PHE A 118 -15.31 -12.28 26.82
N ASN A 119 -14.98 -12.49 28.10
CA ASN A 119 -15.10 -13.77 28.79
C ASN A 119 -16.48 -14.41 28.58
N THR A 120 -17.53 -13.60 28.74
CA THR A 120 -18.92 -14.00 28.53
C THR A 120 -19.56 -13.00 27.58
N PRO A 121 -19.94 -13.42 26.37
CA PRO A 121 -20.69 -12.59 25.44
C PRO A 121 -21.99 -12.08 26.10
N GLN A 122 -22.31 -10.81 25.90
CA GLN A 122 -23.47 -10.15 26.51
C GLN A 122 -24.65 -10.02 25.55
N GLU A 123 -24.37 -9.82 24.26
CA GLU A 123 -25.38 -9.54 23.23
C GLU A 123 -25.56 -10.72 22.27
N TYR A 124 -24.47 -11.36 21.86
CA TYR A 124 -24.47 -12.41 20.85
C TYR A 124 -24.35 -13.80 21.45
N SER A 125 -24.78 -14.82 20.69
CA SER A 125 -24.70 -16.20 21.16
C SER A 125 -23.29 -16.75 21.05
N VAL A 126 -22.95 -17.72 21.90
CA VAL A 126 -21.66 -18.43 21.82
C VAL A 126 -21.46 -19.11 20.47
N ALA A 127 -22.55 -19.50 19.79
CA ALA A 127 -22.48 -20.04 18.44
C ALA A 127 -22.01 -19.00 17.41
N ASP A 128 -22.51 -17.76 17.49
CA ASP A 128 -22.09 -16.66 16.61
C ASP A 128 -20.62 -16.30 16.86
N CYS A 129 -20.21 -16.25 18.12
CA CYS A 129 -18.82 -16.02 18.50
C CYS A 129 -17.89 -17.12 18.00
N ARG A 130 -18.33 -18.38 18.11
CA ARG A 130 -17.59 -19.52 17.60
C ARG A 130 -17.44 -19.44 16.09
N ASP A 131 -18.48 -19.08 15.34
CA ASP A 131 -18.39 -18.92 13.87
C ASP A 131 -17.32 -17.89 13.47
N TRP A 132 -17.32 -16.73 14.14
CA TRP A 132 -16.32 -15.69 13.91
C TRP A 132 -14.89 -16.15 14.27
N GLN A 133 -14.68 -16.70 15.48
CA GLN A 133 -13.36 -17.18 15.92
C GLN A 133 -12.83 -18.29 15.01
N ARG A 134 -13.74 -19.07 14.43
CA ARG A 134 -13.45 -20.13 13.48
C ARG A 134 -13.20 -19.65 12.05
N SER A 135 -13.32 -18.36 11.77
CA SER A 135 -13.04 -17.78 10.46
C SER A 135 -11.54 -17.77 10.15
N ASP A 136 -11.22 -17.77 8.85
CA ASP A 136 -9.82 -17.66 8.38
C ASP A 136 -9.21 -16.30 8.71
N ARG A 137 -10.06 -15.26 8.82
CA ARG A 137 -9.65 -13.94 9.29
C ARG A 137 -9.13 -14.00 10.72
N ALA A 138 -9.93 -14.51 11.66
CA ALA A 138 -9.52 -14.65 13.06
C ALA A 138 -8.25 -15.51 13.20
N ALA A 139 -8.14 -16.59 12.42
CA ALA A 139 -6.93 -17.41 12.38
C ALA A 139 -5.70 -16.65 11.88
N GLY A 140 -5.83 -15.81 10.85
CA GLY A 140 -4.74 -14.94 10.38
C GLY A 140 -4.29 -13.93 11.44
N ILE A 141 -5.24 -13.29 12.14
CA ILE A 141 -4.91 -12.36 13.24
C ILE A 141 -4.21 -13.11 14.39
N ARG A 142 -4.63 -14.34 14.68
CA ARG A 142 -3.95 -15.21 15.65
C ARG A 142 -2.49 -15.45 15.26
N LEU A 143 -2.23 -15.81 14.00
CA LEU A 143 -0.86 -16.03 13.52
C LEU A 143 0.01 -14.78 13.68
N PHE A 144 -0.54 -13.59 13.41
CA PHE A 144 0.14 -12.32 13.68
C PHE A 144 0.46 -12.15 15.17
N TRP A 145 -0.49 -12.45 16.06
CA TRP A 145 -0.28 -12.35 17.51
C TRP A 145 0.83 -13.30 17.96
N LEU A 146 0.76 -14.58 17.58
CA LEU A 146 1.75 -15.60 17.92
C LEU A 146 3.14 -15.22 17.44
N PHE A 147 3.24 -14.70 16.22
CA PHE A 147 4.52 -14.28 15.65
C PHE A 147 5.10 -13.10 16.44
N THR A 148 4.27 -12.11 16.78
CA THR A 148 4.70 -10.96 17.57
C THR A 148 5.12 -11.40 18.98
N PHE A 149 4.40 -12.34 19.59
CA PHE A 149 4.72 -12.91 20.89
C PHE A 149 6.05 -13.67 20.85
N GLN A 150 6.24 -14.53 19.85
CA GLN A 150 7.50 -15.27 19.63
C GLN A 150 8.68 -14.29 19.46
N GLN A 151 8.52 -13.25 18.65
CA GLN A 151 9.54 -12.22 18.51
C GLN A 151 9.81 -11.47 19.81
N GLY A 152 8.79 -11.27 20.65
CA GLY A 152 8.91 -10.73 22.00
C GLY A 152 9.91 -11.48 22.87
N ARG A 153 9.94 -12.81 22.77
CA ARG A 153 10.88 -13.67 23.53
C ARG A 153 12.34 -13.38 23.18
N GLU A 154 12.60 -12.96 21.95
CA GLU A 154 13.95 -12.62 21.47
C GLU A 154 14.28 -11.13 21.61
N ASP A 155 13.29 -10.24 21.41
CA ASP A 155 13.43 -8.79 21.49
C ASP A 155 12.41 -8.17 22.46
N PRO A 156 12.85 -7.66 23.64
CA PRO A 156 11.99 -7.01 24.63
C PRO A 156 11.15 -5.85 24.08
N ARG A 157 11.58 -5.20 22.98
CA ARG A 157 10.81 -4.12 22.36
C ARG A 157 9.50 -4.61 21.75
N GLN A 158 9.48 -5.85 21.26
CA GLN A 158 8.27 -6.45 20.71
C GLN A 158 7.28 -6.82 21.82
N PHE A 159 7.77 -7.29 22.98
CA PHE A 159 6.92 -7.44 24.17
C PHE A 159 6.38 -6.10 24.66
N GLN A 160 7.19 -5.04 24.67
CA GLN A 160 6.68 -3.71 25.00
C GLN A 160 5.58 -3.26 24.03
N ALA A 161 5.70 -3.57 22.73
CA ALA A 161 4.65 -3.24 21.76
C ALA A 161 3.34 -4.01 22.02
N LEU A 162 3.41 -5.27 22.44
CA LEU A 162 2.24 -6.04 22.86
C LEU A 162 1.62 -5.51 24.15
N ASP A 163 2.44 -5.19 25.15
CA ASP A 163 2.00 -4.57 26.42
C ASP A 163 1.31 -3.21 26.15
N GLU A 164 1.91 -2.36 25.30
CA GLU A 164 1.30 -1.09 24.89
C GLU A 164 -0.04 -1.30 24.18
N LEU A 165 -0.17 -2.36 23.38
CA LEU A 165 -1.42 -2.70 22.71
C LEU A 165 -2.48 -3.16 23.71
N GLN A 166 -2.12 -4.06 24.63
CA GLN A 166 -3.00 -4.54 25.70
C GLN A 166 -3.48 -3.40 26.59
N ARG A 167 -2.58 -2.51 27.02
CA ARG A 167 -2.91 -1.32 27.83
C ARG A 167 -3.75 -0.30 27.07
N ARG A 168 -3.48 -0.12 25.77
CA ARG A 168 -4.22 0.85 24.93
C ARG A 168 -5.69 0.46 24.77
N PHE A 169 -5.98 -0.84 24.66
CA PHE A 169 -7.32 -1.35 24.38
C PHE A 169 -8.02 -1.95 25.60
N ASP A 170 -7.37 -1.93 26.77
CA ASP A 170 -7.87 -2.52 28.02
C ASP A 170 -8.28 -3.99 27.81
N CYS A 171 -7.35 -4.77 27.27
CA CYS A 171 -7.55 -6.16 26.92
C CYS A 171 -6.33 -7.00 27.31
N CYS A 172 -6.53 -8.30 27.47
CA CYS A 172 -5.48 -9.23 27.90
C CYS A 172 -5.38 -10.45 26.99
N GLY A 173 -4.17 -10.72 26.47
CA GLY A 173 -3.93 -11.82 25.55
C GLY A 173 -4.69 -11.68 24.22
N PHE A 174 -4.61 -12.71 23.39
CA PHE A 174 -5.26 -12.74 22.07
C PHE A 174 -6.77 -12.98 22.16
N GLY A 175 -7.17 -14.16 22.62
CA GLY A 175 -8.58 -14.60 22.68
C GLY A 175 -9.31 -14.17 23.96
N PRO A 176 -10.64 -14.38 24.04
CA PRO A 176 -11.40 -14.12 25.26
C PRO A 176 -10.83 -14.95 26.43
N PRO A 177 -10.81 -14.44 27.67
CA PRO A 177 -10.26 -15.21 28.78
C PRO A 177 -11.05 -16.49 29.04
N LEU A 178 -10.33 -17.56 29.34
CA LEU A 178 -10.86 -18.89 29.60
C LEU A 178 -11.70 -19.46 28.43
N ARG A 179 -12.16 -20.69 28.60
CA ARG A 179 -13.17 -21.36 27.76
C ARG A 179 -12.75 -21.66 26.33
N CYS A 180 -11.46 -21.85 26.07
CA CYS A 180 -10.97 -22.15 24.74
C CYS A 180 -10.47 -23.59 24.63
N GLU A 181 -10.79 -24.22 23.52
CA GLU A 181 -10.40 -25.57 23.14
C GLU A 181 -9.54 -25.53 21.87
N ALA A 182 -8.76 -26.59 21.69
CA ALA A 182 -8.02 -26.83 20.47
C ALA A 182 -9.01 -27.01 19.29
N ASP A 183 -8.79 -26.26 18.22
CA ASP A 183 -9.48 -26.41 16.96
C ASP A 183 -8.57 -27.17 15.98
N GLU A 184 -8.97 -28.40 15.63
CA GLU A 184 -8.21 -29.32 14.79
C GLU A 184 -8.09 -28.88 13.33
N ARG A 185 -8.79 -27.81 12.93
CA ARG A 185 -8.72 -27.30 11.56
C ARG A 185 -7.34 -26.68 11.31
N ALA A 186 -6.82 -26.87 10.11
CA ALA A 186 -5.58 -26.25 9.70
C ALA A 186 -5.72 -24.71 9.61
N PHE A 187 -4.60 -24.01 9.80
CA PHE A 187 -4.50 -22.60 9.43
C PHE A 187 -4.67 -22.43 7.91
N PRO A 188 -5.11 -21.26 7.44
CA PRO A 188 -5.22 -20.97 6.01
C PRO A 188 -3.88 -21.16 5.30
N SER A 189 -3.89 -21.81 4.13
CA SER A 189 -2.66 -22.17 3.41
C SER A 189 -1.96 -21.00 2.73
N ASP A 190 -2.63 -19.85 2.61
CA ASP A 190 -2.11 -18.60 2.05
C ASP A 190 -1.30 -17.77 3.07
N ARG A 191 -0.86 -18.40 4.16
CA ARG A 191 -0.14 -17.77 5.27
C ARG A 191 1.24 -18.37 5.44
N PRO A 192 2.27 -17.55 5.71
CA PRO A 192 3.64 -18.04 5.87
C PRO A 192 3.84 -18.68 7.25
N LEU A 193 3.35 -19.90 7.43
CA LEU A 193 3.46 -20.67 8.68
C LEU A 193 4.91 -21.00 9.06
N GLU A 194 5.82 -20.98 8.08
CA GLU A 194 7.24 -21.20 8.27
C GLU A 194 7.92 -20.18 9.21
N LEU A 195 7.28 -19.03 9.44
CA LEU A 195 7.78 -17.97 10.32
C LEU A 195 7.56 -18.24 11.81
N LEU A 196 6.73 -19.24 12.16
CA LEU A 196 6.41 -19.60 13.55
C LEU A 196 7.16 -20.85 13.99
N ASP A 197 7.40 -21.02 15.28
CA ASP A 197 7.92 -22.28 15.81
C ASP A 197 6.91 -23.42 15.65
N THR A 198 7.41 -24.66 15.49
CA THR A 198 6.57 -25.83 15.20
C THR A 198 5.48 -26.04 16.24
N GLU A 199 5.75 -25.74 17.51
CA GLU A 199 4.81 -25.86 18.63
C GLU A 199 3.65 -24.85 18.53
N LEU A 200 3.91 -23.63 18.07
CA LEU A 200 2.91 -22.59 17.89
C LEU A 200 2.04 -22.80 16.63
N ARG A 201 2.48 -23.65 15.70
CA ARG A 201 1.73 -23.99 14.47
C ARG A 201 0.60 -24.99 14.70
N VAL A 202 0.59 -25.71 15.83
CA VAL A 202 -0.17 -26.97 15.94
C VAL A 202 -1.66 -26.75 16.14
N VAL A 203 -2.11 -25.63 16.71
CA VAL A 203 -3.50 -25.54 17.18
C VAL A 203 -4.09 -24.14 16.97
N ARG A 204 -5.09 -24.06 16.08
CA ARG A 204 -6.09 -22.96 16.13
C ARG A 204 -6.84 -23.09 17.45
N GLN A 205 -7.38 -22.00 17.97
CA GLN A 205 -8.24 -22.08 19.14
C GLN A 205 -9.65 -21.62 18.79
N SER A 206 -10.61 -22.28 19.42
CA SER A 206 -12.02 -21.93 19.37
C SER A 206 -12.51 -21.84 20.80
N CYS A 207 -13.24 -20.79 21.15
CA CYS A 207 -13.79 -20.62 22.48
C CYS A 207 -15.28 -20.96 22.51
N GLY A 208 -15.78 -21.36 23.68
CA GLY A 208 -17.09 -21.98 23.81
C GLY A 208 -17.68 -21.92 25.21
N ASP A 209 -18.67 -22.78 25.46
CA ASP A 209 -19.43 -22.81 26.71
C ASP A 209 -18.71 -23.51 27.87
N VAL A 210 -17.67 -24.29 27.56
CA VAL A 210 -17.02 -25.14 28.55
C VAL A 210 -15.99 -24.32 29.33
N ALA A 211 -16.09 -24.32 30.66
CA ALA A 211 -15.06 -23.75 31.52
C ALA A 211 -13.75 -24.53 31.34
N GLY A 212 -12.70 -23.82 30.91
CA GLY A 212 -11.39 -24.39 30.67
C GLY A 212 -10.33 -23.31 30.66
N TYR A 213 -9.09 -23.70 30.86
CA TYR A 213 -7.92 -22.84 30.74
C TYR A 213 -7.31 -23.02 29.36
N TYR A 214 -6.57 -22.03 28.90
CA TYR A 214 -5.72 -22.23 27.73
C TYR A 214 -4.68 -23.30 28.08
N GLY A 215 -4.64 -24.36 27.27
CA GLY A 215 -3.65 -25.42 27.49
C GLY A 215 -2.25 -24.82 27.52
N ALA A 216 -1.41 -25.29 28.44
CA ALA A 216 0.00 -24.90 28.48
C ALA A 216 0.67 -25.33 27.16
N LEU A 217 0.76 -24.40 26.22
CA LEU A 217 1.46 -24.63 24.94
C LEU A 217 2.98 -24.62 25.15
N LEU A 218 3.45 -24.03 26.25
CA LEU A 218 4.84 -23.98 26.69
C LEU A 218 4.89 -24.43 28.16
N GLU A 219 5.72 -25.45 28.46
CA GLU A 219 5.75 -26.15 29.75
C GLU A 219 5.96 -25.23 30.97
N ASP A 220 6.64 -24.09 30.80
CA ASP A 220 7.06 -23.22 31.90
C ASP A 220 6.30 -21.89 32.03
N GLU A 221 5.49 -21.49 31.04
CA GLU A 221 4.93 -20.12 31.01
C GLU A 221 3.57 -20.00 31.72
N CYS A 222 2.86 -21.12 31.94
CA CYS A 222 1.50 -21.11 32.54
C CYS A 222 1.21 -22.22 33.54
N ALA A 223 2.23 -22.95 34.00
CA ALA A 223 2.08 -24.03 34.98
C ALA A 223 1.61 -23.56 36.39
N HIS A 224 1.34 -22.27 36.57
CA HIS A 224 1.04 -21.67 37.87
C HIS A 224 -0.37 -21.92 38.41
N PHE A 225 -1.32 -22.44 37.60
CA PHE A 225 -2.69 -22.69 38.03
C PHE A 225 -3.06 -24.17 37.93
N GLU A 226 -2.68 -24.95 38.96
CA GLU A 226 -3.31 -26.22 39.30
C GLU A 226 -4.32 -25.97 40.41
N ASP A 227 -5.60 -26.23 40.16
CA ASP A 227 -6.64 -26.23 41.20
C ASP A 227 -7.19 -27.65 41.31
N GLU A 228 -6.59 -28.41 42.23
CA GLU A 228 -6.96 -29.80 42.52
C GLU A 228 -8.37 -29.92 43.13
N GLU A 229 -8.94 -28.82 43.64
CA GLU A 229 -10.25 -28.78 44.31
C GLU A 229 -11.39 -28.37 43.36
N ALA A 230 -11.07 -27.78 42.20
CA ALA A 230 -12.06 -27.41 41.19
C ALA A 230 -12.73 -28.64 40.56
N VAL A 231 -14.05 -28.55 40.31
CA VAL A 231 -14.82 -29.58 39.60
C VAL A 231 -15.42 -28.96 38.33
N PRO A 232 -14.97 -29.36 37.12
CA PRO A 232 -13.96 -30.37 36.83
C PRO A 232 -12.53 -29.93 37.21
N LEU A 233 -11.66 -30.92 37.47
CA LEU A 233 -10.25 -30.73 37.85
C LEU A 233 -9.55 -29.82 36.84
N VAL A 234 -8.94 -28.74 37.33
CA VAL A 234 -8.16 -27.82 36.50
C VAL A 234 -6.71 -28.26 36.54
N VAL A 235 -6.26 -28.91 35.46
CA VAL A 235 -4.86 -29.31 35.28
C VAL A 235 -4.18 -28.26 34.41
N ALA A 236 -3.31 -27.45 35.00
CA ALA A 236 -2.32 -26.55 34.39
C ALA A 236 -2.75 -25.79 33.10
N GLY A 237 -2.98 -24.48 33.20
CA GLY A 237 -3.19 -23.64 32.01
C GLY A 237 -3.22 -22.13 32.25
N CYS A 238 -3.16 -21.35 31.17
CA CYS A 238 -3.21 -19.89 31.22
C CYS A 238 -4.66 -19.37 31.30
N ARG A 239 -4.88 -18.23 31.95
CA ARG A 239 -6.18 -17.53 31.94
C ARG A 239 -6.45 -16.81 30.62
N PHE A 240 -5.39 -16.28 30.01
CA PHE A 240 -5.40 -15.55 28.76
C PHE A 240 -4.48 -16.23 27.76
N ASP A 241 -4.79 -16.11 26.47
CA ASP A 241 -3.99 -16.67 25.39
C ASP A 241 -2.78 -15.76 25.10
N PHE A 242 -1.57 -16.21 25.44
CA PHE A 242 -0.33 -15.45 25.17
C PHE A 242 -0.40 -13.99 25.65
N SER A 243 -0.80 -13.78 26.90
CA SER A 243 -0.73 -12.47 27.55
C SER A 243 0.71 -12.07 27.86
N VAL A 244 0.93 -10.77 28.04
CA VAL A 244 2.19 -10.25 28.60
C VAL A 244 1.96 -9.39 29.83
N ASP A 245 2.95 -9.38 30.73
CA ASP A 245 3.12 -8.46 31.86
C ASP A 245 1.93 -8.47 32.82
N ALA A 246 1.29 -7.32 33.06
CA ALA A 246 0.24 -7.15 34.07
C ALA A 246 -0.98 -8.06 33.87
N CYS A 247 -1.16 -8.61 32.66
CA CYS A 247 -2.26 -9.52 32.35
C CYS A 247 -2.03 -10.94 32.87
N ASP A 248 -0.79 -11.34 33.15
CA ASP A 248 -0.49 -12.69 33.64
C ASP A 248 -1.05 -12.90 35.07
N ASP A 249 -0.99 -11.85 35.89
CA ASP A 249 -1.52 -11.85 37.26
C ASP A 249 -2.99 -11.37 37.35
N ALA A 250 -3.57 -10.89 36.23
CA ALA A 250 -4.90 -10.32 36.24
C ALA A 250 -5.97 -11.37 36.60
N LYS A 251 -6.92 -10.95 37.44
CA LYS A 251 -8.11 -11.77 37.73
C LYS A 251 -9.10 -11.63 36.59
N VAL A 252 -9.57 -12.76 36.08
CA VAL A 252 -10.61 -12.80 35.07
C VAL A 252 -11.93 -12.37 35.71
N ALA A 253 -12.45 -11.24 35.28
CA ALA A 253 -13.77 -10.75 35.59
C ALA A 253 -14.73 -10.98 34.40
N PRO A 254 -16.05 -10.82 34.57
CA PRO A 254 -17.00 -10.98 33.47
C PRO A 254 -16.78 -10.00 32.32
N ASP A 255 -16.25 -8.82 32.62
CA ASP A 255 -15.89 -7.74 31.69
C ASP A 255 -14.45 -7.83 31.18
N SER A 256 -13.68 -8.83 31.59
CA SER A 256 -12.36 -9.08 30.99
C SER A 256 -12.52 -9.53 29.54
N LYS A 257 -11.72 -8.96 28.64
CA LYS A 257 -11.73 -9.27 27.20
C LYS A 257 -10.33 -9.54 26.64
N GLY A 258 -10.29 -10.31 25.56
CA GLY A 258 -9.11 -10.51 24.71
C GLY A 258 -8.91 -9.37 23.71
N CYS A 259 -7.73 -9.31 23.10
CA CYS A 259 -7.35 -8.24 22.17
C CYS A 259 -7.68 -8.53 20.69
N ILE A 260 -8.19 -9.72 20.35
CA ILE A 260 -8.39 -10.16 18.95
C ILE A 260 -9.17 -9.14 18.09
N ALA A 261 -10.27 -8.58 18.59
CA ALA A 261 -11.11 -7.63 17.84
C ALA A 261 -10.41 -6.28 17.64
N ASP A 262 -9.79 -5.77 18.71
CA ASP A 262 -9.06 -4.50 18.71
C ASP A 262 -7.81 -4.57 17.80
N VAL A 263 -7.07 -5.68 17.85
CA VAL A 263 -5.92 -5.95 16.96
C VAL A 263 -6.36 -6.01 15.50
N GLU A 264 -7.42 -6.75 15.20
CA GLU A 264 -7.95 -6.83 13.84
C GLU A 264 -8.30 -5.43 13.32
N ASN A 265 -9.01 -4.63 14.13
CA ASN A 265 -9.41 -3.28 13.76
C ASN A 265 -8.20 -2.34 13.60
N ALA A 266 -7.19 -2.45 14.46
CA ALA A 266 -5.97 -1.67 14.35
C ALA A 266 -5.19 -1.99 13.06
N LEU A 267 -5.01 -3.27 12.73
CA LEU A 267 -4.37 -3.71 11.50
C LEU A 267 -5.17 -3.30 10.26
N ARG A 268 -6.50 -3.48 10.30
CA ARG A 268 -7.42 -3.04 9.24
C ARG A 268 -7.30 -1.54 9.00
N GLY A 269 -7.30 -0.74 10.07
CA GLY A 269 -7.16 0.71 10.00
C GLY A 269 -5.89 1.15 9.28
N GLN A 270 -4.75 0.48 9.55
CA GLN A 270 -3.49 0.76 8.85
C GLN A 270 -3.60 0.49 7.34
N VAL A 271 -4.14 -0.67 6.95
CA VAL A 271 -4.26 -1.03 5.52
C VAL A 271 -5.31 -0.16 4.80
N LEU A 272 -6.38 0.24 5.50
CA LEU A 272 -7.48 1.05 4.97
C LEU A 272 -7.01 2.44 4.51
N VAL A 273 -6.06 3.06 5.23
CA VAL A 273 -5.45 4.34 4.82
C VAL A 273 -4.82 4.23 3.43
N TYR A 274 -4.12 3.12 3.14
CA TYR A 274 -3.54 2.89 1.83
C TYR A 274 -4.60 2.60 0.76
N ALA A 275 -5.71 1.94 1.10
CA ALA A 275 -6.81 1.72 0.18
C ALA A 275 -7.43 3.04 -0.30
N TRP A 276 -7.70 3.98 0.62
CA TRP A 276 -8.16 5.32 0.28
C TRP A 276 -7.13 6.12 -0.52
N GLY A 277 -5.85 5.98 -0.18
CA GLY A 277 -4.78 6.59 -0.96
C GLY A 277 -4.80 6.14 -2.43
N LEU A 278 -5.09 4.87 -2.72
CA LEU A 278 -5.25 4.39 -4.10
C LEU A 278 -6.41 5.05 -4.83
N VAL A 279 -7.55 5.28 -4.17
CA VAL A 279 -8.69 5.98 -4.76
C VAL A 279 -8.31 7.41 -5.14
N VAL A 280 -7.57 8.11 -4.28
CA VAL A 280 -7.06 9.46 -4.56
C VAL A 280 -6.11 9.45 -5.76
N VAL A 281 -5.18 8.49 -5.83
CA VAL A 281 -4.26 8.34 -6.96
C VAL A 281 -5.03 8.07 -8.26
N ALA A 282 -6.01 7.17 -8.24
CA ALA A 282 -6.85 6.89 -9.40
C ALA A 282 -7.61 8.13 -9.89
N LEU A 283 -8.10 8.96 -8.96
CA LEU A 283 -8.81 10.20 -9.28
C LEU A 283 -7.87 11.24 -9.93
N ILE A 284 -6.65 11.39 -9.41
CA ILE A 284 -5.61 12.26 -10.00
C ILE A 284 -5.28 11.80 -11.43
N LEU A 285 -5.07 10.50 -11.63
CA LEU A 285 -4.81 9.93 -12.95
C LEU A 285 -6.00 10.13 -13.90
N ALA A 286 -7.24 9.99 -13.43
CA ALA A 286 -8.44 10.23 -14.23
C ALA A 286 -8.55 11.69 -14.68
N VAL A 287 -8.22 12.66 -13.82
CA VAL A 287 -8.15 14.07 -14.19
C VAL A 287 -7.08 14.30 -15.28
N ALA A 288 -5.94 13.60 -15.21
CA ALA A 288 -4.91 13.66 -16.25
C ALA A 288 -5.39 13.08 -17.60
N VAL A 289 -6.19 12.00 -17.59
CA VAL A 289 -6.84 11.45 -18.79
C VAL A 289 -7.76 12.50 -19.43
N VAL A 290 -8.63 13.14 -18.62
CA VAL A 290 -9.55 14.17 -19.11
C VAL A 290 -8.80 15.38 -19.67
N ALA A 291 -7.79 15.88 -18.95
CA ALA A 291 -6.99 17.02 -19.39
C ALA A 291 -6.25 16.72 -20.71
N SER A 292 -5.65 15.53 -20.84
CA SER A 292 -4.96 15.12 -22.07
C SER A 292 -5.94 14.95 -23.24
N THR A 293 -7.12 14.38 -22.99
CA THR A 293 -8.20 14.23 -23.97
C THR A 293 -8.69 15.60 -24.48
N CYS A 294 -8.88 16.56 -23.57
CA CYS A 294 -9.24 17.94 -23.92
C CYS A 294 -8.17 18.61 -24.82
N MET A 295 -6.88 18.39 -24.52
CA MET A 295 -5.77 18.90 -25.37
C MET A 295 -5.77 18.25 -26.75
N CYS A 296 -6.01 16.94 -26.84
CA CYS A 296 -6.15 16.22 -28.11
C CYS A 296 -7.23 16.82 -28.99
N PHE A 297 -8.42 17.09 -28.44
CA PHE A 297 -9.55 17.61 -29.21
C PHE A 297 -9.42 19.09 -29.58
N LYS A 298 -8.87 19.92 -28.69
CA LYS A 298 -8.73 21.37 -28.95
C LYS A 298 -7.85 21.65 -30.18
N ARG A 299 -6.84 20.82 -30.42
CA ARG A 299 -5.93 20.96 -31.58
C ARG A 299 -6.60 20.75 -32.94
N LYS A 300 -7.82 20.19 -33.00
CA LYS A 300 -8.56 20.03 -34.26
C LYS A 300 -8.84 21.36 -34.95
N TYR A 301 -9.02 22.44 -34.18
CA TYR A 301 -9.26 23.78 -34.73
C TYR A 301 -7.97 24.40 -35.30
N ASP A 302 -6.85 24.29 -34.58
CA ASP A 302 -5.59 24.96 -34.96
C ASP A 302 -4.74 24.22 -36.01
N ASP A 303 -4.86 22.89 -36.16
CA ASP A 303 -4.09 22.15 -37.18
C ASP A 303 -4.80 22.06 -38.55
N ALA A 304 -6.13 22.16 -38.58
CA ALA A 304 -6.89 22.05 -39.84
C ALA A 304 -6.75 23.31 -40.72
N PHE A 305 -6.48 24.45 -40.09
CA PHE A 305 -6.23 25.72 -40.75
C PHE A 305 -4.98 26.35 -40.14
N PRO A 306 -3.81 26.20 -40.76
CA PRO A 306 -2.65 26.94 -40.31
C PRO A 306 -2.94 28.45 -40.38
N ARG A 307 -2.61 29.20 -39.32
CA ARG A 307 -2.97 30.62 -39.13
C ARG A 307 -2.64 31.55 -40.31
N TYR A 308 -1.74 31.15 -41.20
CA TYR A 308 -1.47 31.91 -42.44
C TYR A 308 -2.68 31.97 -43.39
N ILE A 309 -3.67 31.08 -43.25
CA ILE A 309 -4.91 31.11 -44.05
C ILE A 309 -5.87 32.21 -43.53
N ASP A 310 -5.81 32.54 -42.24
CA ASP A 310 -6.66 33.57 -41.63
C ASP A 310 -6.04 34.98 -41.71
N GLU A 311 -4.70 35.07 -41.72
CA GLU A 311 -3.99 36.36 -41.74
C GLU A 311 -3.89 36.99 -43.15
N GLU A 312 -4.07 36.21 -44.22
CA GLU A 312 -4.20 36.74 -45.59
C GLU A 312 -5.36 36.05 -46.32
N PRO A 313 -6.44 36.78 -46.69
CA PRO A 313 -7.49 36.20 -47.51
C PRO A 313 -6.85 35.70 -48.81
N TRP A 314 -7.13 34.45 -49.15
CA TRP A 314 -6.68 33.84 -50.41
C TRP A 314 -7.21 34.67 -51.57
N ASP A 315 -6.34 35.44 -52.22
CA ASP A 315 -6.66 36.21 -53.41
C ASP A 315 -6.22 35.40 -54.65
N PRO A 316 -7.15 34.81 -55.41
CA PRO A 316 -6.82 34.06 -56.62
C PRO A 316 -6.18 34.89 -57.73
N TYR A 317 -6.25 36.23 -57.64
CA TYR A 317 -5.79 37.14 -58.69
C TYR A 317 -4.43 37.80 -58.39
N ASP A 318 -3.86 37.60 -57.20
CA ASP A 318 -2.52 38.09 -56.88
C ASP A 318 -1.44 37.07 -57.29
N GLU A 319 -1.07 37.09 -58.57
CA GLU A 319 -0.01 36.24 -59.13
C GLU A 319 1.37 36.48 -58.48
N THR A 320 1.59 37.62 -57.82
CA THR A 320 2.88 37.90 -57.17
C THR A 320 3.03 37.16 -55.85
N LYS A 321 1.92 36.87 -55.16
CA LYS A 321 1.90 36.11 -53.90
C LYS A 321 2.03 34.60 -54.11
N SER A 322 1.41 34.04 -55.16
CA SER A 322 1.55 32.61 -55.49
C SER A 322 3.00 32.21 -55.77
N LYS A 323 3.78 33.12 -56.37
CA LYS A 323 5.23 32.95 -56.60
C LYS A 323 6.05 33.03 -55.30
N ARG A 324 5.66 33.87 -54.33
CA ARG A 324 6.33 33.95 -53.00
C ARG A 324 6.06 32.73 -52.14
N GLN A 325 4.82 32.21 -52.13
CA GLN A 325 4.46 31.01 -51.37
C GLN A 325 5.12 29.73 -51.93
N ARG A 326 5.20 29.58 -53.27
CA ARG A 326 6.00 28.49 -53.87
C ARG A 326 7.47 28.56 -53.47
N LYS A 327 8.06 29.75 -53.48
CA LYS A 327 9.45 29.95 -53.02
C LYS A 327 9.64 29.60 -51.53
N ALA A 328 8.71 29.96 -50.65
CA ALA A 328 8.80 29.67 -49.22
C ALA A 328 8.57 28.19 -48.86
N GLY A 329 7.78 27.48 -49.67
CA GLY A 329 7.61 26.02 -49.56
C GLY A 329 8.86 25.25 -50.02
N ASP A 330 9.51 25.70 -51.10
CA ASP A 330 10.71 25.06 -51.63
C ASP A 330 11.95 25.26 -50.72
N THR A 331 12.09 26.40 -50.04
CA THR A 331 13.23 26.60 -49.11
C THR A 331 13.15 25.75 -47.82
N LYS A 332 12.00 25.13 -47.51
CA LYS A 332 11.85 24.24 -46.34
C LYS A 332 11.88 22.75 -46.68
N ALA A 333 11.95 22.39 -47.97
CA ALA A 333 12.07 21.01 -48.43
C ALA A 333 13.51 20.60 -48.78
N GLY A 334 14.48 21.52 -48.63
CA GLY A 334 15.90 21.26 -48.84
C GLY A 334 16.60 20.77 -47.57
N GLN A 335 17.00 19.50 -47.61
CA GLN A 335 18.13 18.88 -46.90
C GLN A 335 18.08 18.75 -45.36
N PRO A 336 18.10 17.50 -44.81
CA PRO A 336 18.62 17.27 -43.48
C PRO A 336 20.15 17.39 -43.52
N ASP A 337 20.71 18.41 -42.89
CA ASP A 337 22.16 18.50 -42.64
C ASP A 337 22.57 17.39 -41.67
N CYS A 338 23.22 16.37 -42.21
CA CYS A 338 24.10 15.46 -41.51
C CYS A 338 25.52 15.79 -41.95
N ASP A 339 26.18 16.73 -41.28
CA ASP A 339 27.64 16.96 -41.30
C ASP A 339 27.97 17.26 -39.83
N ASP A 340 28.58 16.34 -39.05
CA ASP A 340 29.98 15.91 -39.05
C ASP A 340 30.96 17.04 -38.69
N ASP A 341 30.98 17.42 -37.40
CA ASP A 341 31.99 18.31 -36.81
C ASP A 341 33.15 17.47 -36.26
N SER A 342 34.06 17.11 -37.15
CA SER A 342 35.46 16.81 -36.81
C SER A 342 36.30 18.09 -36.86
N ASP A 343 36.95 18.38 -35.73
CA ASP A 343 38.20 19.14 -35.57
C ASP A 343 38.33 20.57 -36.12
N VAL A 344 38.25 21.57 -35.22
CA VAL A 344 39.14 22.75 -35.27
C VAL A 344 39.68 23.11 -33.88
N LEU A 345 41.00 22.99 -33.78
CA LEU A 345 41.91 23.46 -32.74
C LEU A 345 41.74 24.97 -32.41
N GLY A 346 41.89 25.33 -31.13
CA GLY A 346 42.52 26.62 -30.81
C GLY A 346 42.13 27.29 -29.48
N ARG A 347 43.07 27.20 -28.51
CA ARG A 347 43.28 28.11 -27.36
C ARG A 347 42.24 28.11 -26.23
N THR A 348 42.62 27.42 -25.15
CA THR A 348 42.38 27.96 -23.80
C THR A 348 43.62 27.83 -22.92
N SER A 349 43.96 28.98 -22.35
CA SER A 349 44.99 29.29 -21.38
C SER A 349 45.11 28.25 -20.25
N VAL A 350 46.33 27.77 -20.05
CA VAL A 350 46.78 27.07 -18.84
C VAL A 350 46.84 28.09 -17.70
N ARG A 351 45.94 27.96 -16.73
CA ARG A 351 46.07 28.60 -15.41
C ARG A 351 46.53 27.54 -14.41
N THR A 352 47.81 27.61 -14.08
CA THR A 352 48.45 26.88 -13.00
C THR A 352 47.85 27.31 -11.66
N ILE A 353 47.13 26.40 -10.99
CA ILE A 353 46.75 26.55 -9.58
C ILE A 353 47.80 25.82 -8.75
N SER A 354 48.52 26.61 -7.96
CA SER A 354 49.48 26.19 -6.94
C SER A 354 48.74 25.58 -5.76
N THR A 355 48.92 24.28 -5.53
CA THR A 355 48.56 23.62 -4.26
C THR A 355 49.80 23.54 -3.36
N ARG A 356 49.86 24.44 -2.38
CA ARG A 356 50.83 24.41 -1.29
C ARG A 356 50.30 23.48 -0.20
N GLY A 357 51.10 22.46 0.14
CA GLY A 357 50.74 21.44 1.13
C GLY A 357 50.70 21.96 2.57
N SER A 358 50.04 21.17 3.42
CA SER A 358 50.26 21.17 4.87
C SER A 358 50.12 19.73 5.34
N GLY A 359 51.24 19.16 5.77
CA GLY A 359 51.28 17.85 6.40
C GLY A 359 50.88 17.93 7.87
N ARG A 360 50.28 16.86 8.38
CA ARG A 360 50.23 16.61 9.82
C ARG A 360 50.69 15.19 10.10
N ARG A 361 51.75 15.11 10.90
CA ARG A 361 52.37 13.89 11.43
C ARG A 361 51.43 13.22 12.42
N ILE A 362 51.43 11.89 12.41
CA ILE A 362 51.12 11.06 13.57
C ILE A 362 52.40 10.26 13.83
N HIS A 363 52.88 10.34 15.07
CA HIS A 363 53.96 9.52 15.63
C HIS A 363 53.34 8.44 16.54
N PRO A 364 54.09 7.37 16.84
CA PRO A 364 53.59 6.03 17.15
C PRO A 364 52.86 5.86 18.48
#